data_AF-A0A2V5HXI3-F1
#
_entry.id   AF-A0A2V5HXI3-F1
#
_cell.length_a   1.000
_cell.length_b   1.000
_cell.length_c   1.000
_cell.angle_alpha   90.00
_cell.angle_beta   90.00
_cell.angle_gamma   90.00
#
_symmetry.space_group_name_H-M   'P 1'
#
loop_
_entity.id
_entity.type
_entity.pdbx_description
1 polymer ?
#
loop_
_entity_poly.entity_id
_entity_poly.type
_entity_poly.pdbx_seq_one_letter_code
_entity_poly.pdbx_strand_id
1 'polypeptide(L)'
;MAQINYEDELAILNRRITAPLLFIQALKDPALPPNLGGGMTRTIPHLTYKQVNTGHWALWQKPEEVNEIIAWWLEEVVFGRAGLSRL
;
A
#
# COMPACT_ATOMS: atom_id res chain seq x y z
N MET A 1 6.34 25.30 10.61
CA MET A 1 5.77 24.06 10.05
C MET A 1 6.74 23.44 9.05
N ALA A 2 7.09 24.10 7.94
CA ALA A 2 8.03 23.53 6.96
C ALA A 2 9.43 23.18 7.52
N GLN A 3 10.03 24.03 8.36
CA GLN A 3 11.34 23.76 8.96
C GLN A 3 11.31 22.56 9.92
N ILE A 4 10.28 22.46 10.76
CA ILE A 4 10.13 21.34 11.72
C ILE A 4 9.96 20.02 10.95
N ASN A 5 9.08 19.99 9.93
CA ASN A 5 8.91 18.79 9.10
C ASN A 5 10.22 18.38 8.40
N TYR A 6 10.97 19.36 7.88
CA TYR A 6 12.27 19.10 7.25
C TYR A 6 13.26 18.49 8.24
N GLU A 7 13.39 19.08 9.43
CA GLU A 7 14.31 18.60 10.48
C GLU A 7 13.95 17.17 10.95
N ASP A 8 12.66 16.86 11.10
CA ASP A 8 12.18 15.52 11.45
C ASP A 8 12.44 14.48 10.33
N GLU A 9 12.24 14.88 9.07
CA GLU A 9 12.43 14.01 7.90
C GLU A 9 13.90 13.62 7.68
N LEU A 10 14.87 14.42 8.16
CA LEU A 10 16.30 14.08 8.09
C LEU A 10 16.61 12.72 8.73
N ALA A 11 15.90 12.35 9.80
CA ALA A 11 16.11 11.08 10.49
C ALA A 11 15.71 9.85 9.66
N ILE A 12 14.86 10.03 8.63
CA ILE A 12 14.31 8.95 7.81
C ILE A 12 14.79 8.96 6.35
N LEU A 13 15.66 9.91 5.99
CA LEU A 13 16.08 10.17 4.60
C LEU A 13 16.67 8.95 3.86
N ASN A 14 17.26 8.01 4.60
CA ASN A 14 17.84 6.76 4.06
C ASN A 14 17.11 5.50 4.53
N ARG A 15 15.93 5.63 5.14
CA ARG A 15 15.12 4.50 5.60
C ARG A 15 14.23 4.01 4.46
N ARG A 16 14.08 2.69 4.37
CA ARG A 16 13.17 2.03 3.42
C ARG A 16 12.08 1.30 4.18
N ILE A 17 10.89 1.27 3.61
CA ILE A 17 9.81 0.40 4.08
C ILE A 17 10.15 -1.03 3.63
N THR A 18 10.54 -1.88 4.57
CA THR A 18 10.91 -3.29 4.30
C THR A 18 9.85 -4.28 4.79
N ALA A 19 8.79 -3.81 5.43
CA ALA A 19 7.64 -4.67 5.73
C ALA A 19 6.87 -4.99 4.42
N PRO A 20 6.19 -6.14 4.33
CA PRO A 20 5.17 -6.35 3.31
C PRO A 20 4.14 -5.22 3.36
N LEU A 21 3.81 -4.65 2.20
CA LEU A 21 2.88 -3.52 2.12
C LEU A 21 1.82 -3.80 1.06
N LEU A 22 0.55 -3.59 1.41
CA LEU A 22 -0.57 -3.58 0.46
C LEU A 22 -0.98 -2.14 0.18
N PHE A 23 -1.05 -1.78 -1.10
CA PHE A 23 -1.67 -0.54 -1.54
C PHE A 23 -2.80 -0.86 -2.52
N ILE A 24 -4.00 -0.35 -2.22
CA ILE A 24 -5.20 -0.51 -3.04
C ILE A 24 -5.56 0.87 -3.58
N GLN A 25 -5.33 1.09 -4.88
CA GLN A 25 -5.60 2.38 -5.52
C GLN A 25 -7.05 2.48 -6.00
N ALA A 26 -7.71 3.57 -5.61
CA ALA A 26 -8.98 3.98 -6.16
C ALA A 26 -8.78 4.74 -7.48
N LEU A 27 -9.28 4.18 -8.59
CA LEU A 27 -8.99 4.72 -9.94
C LEU A 27 -9.67 6.06 -10.28
N LYS A 28 -10.70 6.44 -9.52
CA LYS A 28 -11.47 7.68 -9.69
C LYS A 28 -11.24 8.65 -8.52
N ASP A 29 -10.20 8.46 -7.72
CA ASP A 29 -9.87 9.37 -6.63
C ASP A 29 -9.14 10.62 -7.15
N PRO A 30 -9.74 11.83 -7.06
CA PRO A 30 -9.09 13.05 -7.51
C PRO A 30 -7.93 13.47 -6.60
N ALA A 31 -7.87 13.00 -5.34
CA ALA A 31 -6.78 13.33 -4.43
C ALA A 31 -5.51 12.53 -4.73
N LEU A 32 -5.66 11.31 -5.26
CA LEU A 32 -4.56 10.43 -5.61
C LEU A 32 -4.79 9.76 -6.97
N PRO A 33 -4.71 10.53 -8.08
CA PRO A 33 -4.94 10.00 -9.40
C PRO A 33 -3.95 8.88 -9.77
N PRO A 34 -4.31 7.98 -10.72
CA PRO A 34 -3.51 6.80 -11.09
C PRO A 34 -2.03 7.07 -11.36
N ASN A 35 -1.72 8.20 -11.98
CA ASN A 35 -0.37 8.62 -12.33
C ASN A 35 0.55 8.89 -11.12
N LEU A 36 0.01 9.16 -9.93
CA LEU A 36 0.81 9.40 -8.73
C LEU A 36 1.16 8.11 -7.97
N GLY A 37 0.35 7.06 -8.10
CA GLY A 37 0.60 5.77 -7.42
C GLY A 37 1.75 4.95 -8.02
N GLY A 38 2.02 5.12 -9.31
CA GLY A 38 3.00 4.31 -10.05
C GLY A 38 4.45 4.44 -9.58
N GLY A 39 4.80 5.50 -8.84
CA GLY A 39 6.16 5.69 -8.30
C GLY A 39 6.49 4.77 -7.12
N MET A 40 5.49 4.29 -6.39
CA MET A 40 5.69 3.50 -5.16
C MET A 40 6.38 2.16 -5.39
N THR A 41 6.13 1.54 -6.56
CA THR A 41 6.74 0.26 -6.95
C THR A 41 8.27 0.35 -7.10
N ARG A 42 8.82 1.55 -7.31
CA ARG A 42 10.27 1.77 -7.46
C ARG A 42 10.99 1.85 -6.11
N THR A 43 10.29 2.25 -5.05
CA THR A 43 10.90 2.57 -3.75
C THR A 43 10.54 1.56 -2.65
N ILE A 44 9.41 0.87 -2.76
CA ILE A 44 8.91 -0.10 -1.78
C ILE A 44 9.13 -1.53 -2.31
N PRO A 45 10.16 -2.26 -1.83
CA PRO A 45 10.59 -3.55 -2.38
C PRO A 45 9.57 -4.70 -2.22
N HIS A 46 8.67 -4.62 -1.25
CA HIS A 46 7.67 -5.67 -0.96
C HIS A 46 6.24 -5.15 -1.11
N LEU A 47 6.04 -4.29 -2.11
CA LEU A 47 4.75 -3.72 -2.44
C LEU A 47 3.87 -4.73 -3.18
N THR A 48 2.67 -4.96 -2.65
CA THR A 48 1.54 -5.51 -3.38
C THR A 48 0.65 -4.36 -3.83
N TYR A 49 0.49 -4.19 -5.14
CA TYR A 49 -0.30 -3.12 -5.73
C TYR A 49 -1.59 -3.69 -6.33
N LYS A 50 -2.73 -3.17 -5.89
CA LYS A 50 -4.06 -3.53 -6.39
C LYS A 50 -4.82 -2.27 -6.78
N GLN A 51 -5.83 -2.40 -7.63
CA GLN A 51 -6.62 -1.28 -8.11
C GLN A 51 -8.10 -1.65 -8.04
N VAL A 52 -8.92 -0.68 -7.67
CA VAL A 52 -10.38 -0.80 -7.62
C VAL A 52 -11.01 0.40 -8.32
N ASN A 53 -12.09 0.16 -9.07
CA ASN A 53 -12.75 1.20 -9.86
C ASN A 53 -13.71 2.06 -9.01
N THR A 54 -13.16 2.74 -8.01
CA THR A 54 -13.88 3.57 -7.02
C THR A 54 -13.26 4.97 -6.94
N GLY A 55 -13.96 5.90 -6.28
CA GLY A 55 -13.38 7.13 -5.77
C GLY A 55 -12.72 6.94 -4.41
N HIS A 56 -12.45 8.04 -3.71
CA HIS A 56 -11.69 8.07 -2.45
C HIS A 56 -12.17 7.08 -1.39
N TRP A 57 -13.49 6.94 -1.23
CA TRP A 57 -14.11 6.06 -0.24
C TRP A 57 -14.30 4.63 -0.75
N ALA A 58 -13.21 4.00 -1.20
CA ALA A 58 -13.21 2.67 -1.80
C ALA A 58 -13.87 1.61 -0.90
N LEU A 59 -13.53 1.63 0.39
CA LEU A 59 -14.08 0.75 1.42
C LEU A 59 -15.60 0.82 1.55
N TRP A 60 -16.20 1.98 1.23
CA TRP A 60 -17.65 2.18 1.28
C TRP A 60 -18.34 1.88 -0.05
N GLN A 61 -17.68 2.19 -1.16
CA GLN A 61 -18.26 2.03 -2.49
C GLN A 61 -18.25 0.58 -2.97
N LYS A 62 -17.22 -0.19 -2.59
CA LYS A 62 -17.06 -1.60 -2.94
C LYS A 62 -16.43 -2.39 -1.78
N PRO A 63 -17.15 -2.51 -0.65
CA PRO A 63 -16.61 -3.18 0.54
C PRO A 63 -16.20 -4.63 0.25
N GLU A 64 -16.97 -5.38 -0.55
CA GLU A 64 -16.68 -6.78 -0.86
C GLU A 64 -15.37 -6.93 -1.63
N GLU A 65 -15.21 -6.20 -2.75
CA GLU A 65 -14.00 -6.25 -3.59
C GLU A 65 -12.74 -5.85 -2.78
N VAL A 66 -12.86 -4.82 -1.94
CA VAL A 66 -11.73 -4.38 -1.10
C VAL A 66 -11.40 -5.41 -0.02
N ASN A 67 -12.42 -5.98 0.64
CA ASN A 67 -12.21 -6.99 1.68
C ASN A 67 -11.63 -8.29 1.12
N GLU A 68 -12.05 -8.72 -0.07
CA GLU A 68 -11.48 -9.88 -0.76
C GLU A 68 -9.98 -9.69 -1.04
N ILE A 69 -9.59 -8.49 -1.51
CA ILE A 69 -8.18 -8.14 -1.72
C ILE A 69 -7.38 -8.21 -0.41
N ILE A 70 -7.94 -7.67 0.69
CA ILE A 70 -7.29 -7.68 2.01
C ILE A 70 -7.14 -9.11 2.53
N ALA A 71 -8.20 -9.91 2.47
CA ALA A 71 -8.20 -11.31 2.93
C ALA A 71 -7.15 -12.13 2.19
N TRP A 72 -7.17 -12.08 0.85
CA TRP A 72 -6.19 -12.75 0.01
C TRP A 72 -4.75 -12.32 0.34
N TRP A 73 -4.52 -11.02 0.54
CA TRP A 73 -3.19 -10.51 0.85
C TRP A 73 -2.67 -11.00 2.20
N LEU A 74 -3.54 -11.04 3.22
CA LEU A 74 -3.20 -11.61 4.52
C LEU A 74 -2.83 -13.08 4.40
N GLU A 75 -3.64 -13.87 3.69
CA GLU A 75 -3.40 -15.30 3.50
C GLU A 75 -2.09 -15.58 2.75
N GLU A 76 -1.87 -14.94 1.60
CA GLU A 76 -0.75 -15.28 0.72
C GLU A 76 0.57 -14.61 1.11
N VAL A 77 0.52 -13.34 1.54
CA VAL A 77 1.73 -12.53 1.74
C VAL A 77 2.16 -12.52 3.19
N VAL A 78 1.21 -12.36 4.12
CA VAL A 78 1.51 -12.26 5.55
C VAL A 78 1.67 -13.63 6.17
N PHE A 79 0.69 -14.52 5.98
CA PHE A 79 0.67 -15.85 6.58
C PHE A 79 1.30 -16.94 5.68
N GLY A 80 1.20 -16.81 4.36
CA GLY A 80 1.67 -17.80 3.39
C GLY A 80 3.19 -18.05 3.44
N ARG A 81 3.99 -17.01 3.72
CA ARG A 81 5.45 -17.16 3.91
C ARG A 81 5.83 -17.82 5.24
N ALA A 82 5.01 -17.71 6.28
CA ALA A 82 5.27 -18.36 7.56
C ALA A 82 5.10 -19.89 7.48
N GLY A 83 4.22 -20.38 6.58
CA GLY A 83 3.99 -21.81 6.36
C GLY A 83 5.18 -22.57 5.74
N LEU A 84 5.96 -21.91 4.87
CA LEU A 84 7.14 -22.51 4.23
C LEU A 84 8.38 -22.57 5.14
N SER A 85 8.38 -21.85 6.27
CA SER A 85 9.48 -21.86 7.24
C SER A 85 9.35 -22.94 8.33
N ARG A 86 8.28 -23.74 8.29
CA ARG A 86 7.96 -24.79 9.28
C ARG A 86 8.04 -26.22 8.71
N LEU A 87 8.60 -26.40 7.51
CA LEU A 87 8.93 -27.69 6.90
C LEU A 87 10.44 -27.75 6.67
#